data_AF-A0A2D0IPH6-F1
#
_entry.id   AF-A0A2D0IPH6-F1
#
_cell.length_a   1.000
_cell.length_b   1.000
_cell.length_c   1.000
_cell.angle_alpha   90.00
_cell.angle_beta   90.00
_cell.angle_gamma   90.00
#
_symmetry.space_group_name_H-M   'P 1'
#
loop_
_entity.id
_entity.type
_entity.pdbx_description
1 polymer ?
#
loop_
_entity_poly.entity_id
_entity_poly.type
_entity_poly.pdbx_seq_one_letter_code
_entity_poly.pdbx_strand_id
1 'polypeptide(L)' 'MFNVISNIEKKAAQSSTILSMLSKHSEKMEPSDVAVLIELASELSAEISSWFLGIESKNTSSIK' A
#
# COMPACT_ATOMS: atom_id res chain seq x y z
N MET A 1 11.37 4.02 -15.17
CA MET A 1 10.11 3.25 -15.10
C MET A 1 10.29 1.95 -14.30
N PHE A 2 11.29 1.10 -14.59
CA PHE A 2 11.60 -0.12 -13.81
C PHE A 2 11.77 0.11 -12.29
N ASN A 3 12.50 1.15 -11.87
CA ASN A 3 12.68 1.46 -10.45
C ASN A 3 11.39 1.86 -9.73
N VAL A 4 10.41 2.40 -10.45
CA VAL A 4 9.15 2.87 -9.86
C VAL A 4 8.21 1.69 -9.64
N ILE A 5 8.08 0.80 -10.63
CA ILE A 5 7.27 -0.42 -10.51
C ILE A 5 7.82 -1.31 -9.39
N SER A 6 9.14 -1.52 -9.35
CA SER A 6 9.77 -2.30 -8.26
C SER A 6 9.53 -1.70 -6.87
N ASN A 7 9.48 -0.36 -6.76
CA ASN A 7 9.16 0.30 -5.48
C ASN A 7 7.69 0.08 -5.08
N ILE A 8 6.77 0.12 -6.06
CA ILE A 8 5.35 -0.13 -5.83
C ILE A 8 5.08 -1.58 -5.44
N GLU A 9 5.72 -2.54 -6.10
CA GLU A 9 5.66 -3.96 -5.73
C GLU A 9 6.16 -4.21 -4.31
N LYS A 10 7.26 -3.55 -3.91
CA LYS A 10 7.77 -3.62 -2.53
C LYS A 10 6.75 -3.09 -1.53
N LYS A 11 6.15 -1.93 -1.79
CA LYS A 11 5.11 -1.34 -0.93
C LYS A 11 3.88 -2.23 -0.83
N ALA A 12 3.46 -2.83 -1.94
CA ALA A 12 2.34 -3.78 -1.98
C ALA A 12 2.64 -5.04 -1.14
N ALA A 13 3.85 -5.59 -1.28
CA ALA A 13 4.29 -6.74 -0.49
C ALA A 13 4.35 -6.42 1.01
N GLN A 14 4.81 -5.22 1.38
CA GLN A 14 4.85 -4.76 2.77
C GLN A 14 3.44 -4.65 3.36
N SER A 15 2.52 -3.96 2.68
CA SER A 15 1.13 -3.82 3.12
C SER A 15 0.45 -5.18 3.28
N SER A 16 0.61 -6.08 2.28
CA SER A 16 0.09 -7.45 2.35
C SER A 16 0.68 -8.25 3.52
N THR A 17 1.96 -8.09 3.82
CA THR A 17 2.61 -8.77 4.95
C THR A 17 2.03 -8.31 6.28
N ILE A 18 1.80 -7.01 6.46
CA ILE A 18 1.18 -6.45 7.67
C ILE A 18 -0.24 -7.03 7.84
N LEU A 19 -1.05 -7.01 6.79
CA LEU A 19 -2.40 -7.58 6.83
C LEU A 19 -2.39 -9.09 7.11
N SER A 20 -1.42 -9.83 6.56
CA SER A 20 -1.25 -11.26 6.84
C SER A 20 -0.91 -11.51 8.32
N MET A 21 -0.01 -10.70 8.89
CA MET A 21 0.33 -10.77 10.31
C MET A 21 -0.89 -10.47 11.19
N LEU A 22 -1.64 -9.41 10.87
CA LEU A 22 -2.87 -9.07 11.59
C LEU A 22 -3.90 -10.19 11.51
N SER A 23 -4.09 -10.82 10.35
CA SER A 23 -5.04 -11.93 10.18
C SER A 23 -4.73 -13.15 11.06
N LYS A 24 -3.45 -13.34 11.44
CA LYS A 24 -2.99 -14.50 12.23
C LYS A 24 -2.80 -14.20 13.70
N HIS A 25 -2.52 -12.94 14.04
CA HIS A 25 -2.00 -12.58 15.36
C HIS A 25 -2.79 -11.47 16.06
N SER A 26 -3.76 -10.82 15.39
CA SER A 26 -4.52 -9.70 15.96
C SER A 26 -5.21 -10.03 17.30
N GLU A 27 -5.70 -11.25 17.47
CA GLU A 27 -6.37 -11.68 18.71
C GLU A 27 -5.45 -11.65 19.95
N LYS A 28 -4.13 -11.71 19.76
CA LYS A 28 -3.12 -11.71 20.83
C LYS A 28 -2.40 -10.37 20.98
N MET A 29 -2.83 -9.36 20.21
CA MET A 29 -2.17 -8.08 20.09
C MET A 29 -3.05 -6.99 20.72
N GLU A 30 -2.43 -5.97 21.32
CA GLU A 30 -3.19 -4.88 21.91
C GLU A 30 -3.98 -4.13 20.81
N PRO A 31 -5.21 -3.68 21.08
CA PRO A 31 -6.02 -2.98 20.08
C PRO A 31 -5.33 -1.74 19.50
N SER A 32 -4.50 -1.05 20.30
CA SER A 32 -3.70 0.09 19.84
C SER A 32 -2.64 -0.32 18.81
N ASP A 33 -1.98 -1.44 19.02
CA ASP A 33 -0.95 -1.95 18.10
C ASP A 33 -1.59 -2.41 16.79
N VAL A 34 -2.75 -3.07 16.88
CA VAL A 34 -3.55 -3.44 15.71
C VAL A 34 -3.95 -2.20 14.91
N ALA A 35 -4.42 -1.14 15.58
CA ALA A 35 -4.79 0.11 14.92
C ALA A 35 -3.61 0.77 14.19
N VAL A 36 -2.43 0.83 14.83
CA VAL A 36 -1.21 1.38 14.21
C VAL A 36 -0.81 0.57 12.98
N LEU A 37 -0.86 -0.76 13.05
CA LEU A 37 -0.52 -1.60 11.91
C LEU A 37 -1.52 -1.46 10.75
N ILE A 38 -2.81 -1.30 11.04
CA ILE A 38 -3.82 -1.02 10.01
C ILE A 38 -3.57 0.35 9.36
N GLU A 39 -3.23 1.37 10.15
CA GLU A 39 -2.91 2.70 9.64
C GLU A 39 -1.70 2.66 8.70
N LEU A 40 -0.63 1.97 9.10
CA LEU A 40 0.56 1.77 8.27
C LEU A 40 0.25 1.03 6.96
N ALA A 41 -0.55 -0.04 7.03
CA ALA A 41 -0.97 -0.78 5.83
C ALA A 41 -1.82 0.08 4.88
N SER A 42 -2.64 0.97 5.45
CA SER A 42 -3.51 1.90 4.72
C SER A 42 -2.70 3.02 4.04
N GLU A 43 -1.70 3.57 4.72
CA GLU A 43 -0.78 4.57 4.15
C GLU A 43 -0.02 4.00 2.94
N LEU A 44 0.53 2.79 3.08
CA LEU A 44 1.18 2.09 1.97
C LEU A 44 0.21 1.87 0.79
N SER A 45 -1.05 1.53 1.08
CA SER A 45 -2.08 1.39 0.04
C SER A 45 -2.38 2.71 -0.65
N ALA A 46 -2.48 3.81 0.10
CA ALA A 46 -2.76 5.14 -0.44
C ALA A 46 -1.63 5.62 -1.38
N GLU A 47 -0.37 5.36 -1.03
CA GLU A 47 0.77 5.65 -1.90
C GLU A 47 0.70 4.89 -3.24
N ILE A 48 0.32 3.61 -3.20
CA ILE A 48 0.15 2.77 -4.40
C ILE A 48 -1.00 3.30 -5.27
N SER A 49 -2.14 3.60 -4.64
CA SER A 49 -3.30 4.18 -5.34
C SER A 49 -2.96 5.53 -5.96
N SER A 50 -2.24 6.39 -5.26
CA SER A 50 -1.81 7.69 -5.79
C SER A 50 -0.88 7.53 -6.98
N TRP A 51 0.01 6.53 -6.98
CA TRP A 51 0.84 6.24 -8.14
C TRP A 51 0.01 5.79 -9.34
N PHE A 52 -0.96 4.90 -9.14
CA PHE A 52 -1.83 4.40 -10.20
C PHE A 52 -2.64 5.54 -10.86
N LEU A 53 -3.29 6.39 -10.05
CA LEU A 53 -4.03 7.55 -10.53
C LEU A 53 -3.11 8.59 -11.20
N GLY A 54 -1.87 8.73 -10.71
CA GLY A 54 -0.83 9.54 -11.34
C GLY A 54 -0.40 9.05 -12.72
N ILE A 55 -0.53 7.76 -13.01
CA ILE A 55 -0.31 7.19 -14.34
C ILE A 55 -1.52 7.42 -15.24
N GLU A 56 -2.75 7.20 -14.75
CA GLU A 56 -3.97 7.44 -15.54
C GLU A 56 -4.10 8.91 -15.98
N SER A 57 -3.78 9.85 -15.09
CA SER A 57 -3.75 11.29 -15.41
C SER A 57 -2.69 11.66 -16.46
N LYS A 58 -1.52 11.02 -16.44
CA LYS A 58 -0.49 11.23 -17.47
C LYS A 58 -0.86 10.61 -18.82
N ASN A 59 -1.50 9.45 -18.83
CA ASN A 59 -1.92 8.79 -20.07
C ASN A 59 -3.07 9.55 -20.77
N THR A 60 -3.98 10.19 -20.02
CA THR A 60 -5.08 10.98 -20.60
C THR A 60 -4.63 12.35 -21.12
N SER A 61 -3.48 12.86 -20.69
CA SER A 61 -2.90 14.13 -21.13
C SER A 61 -2.18 14.05 -22.48
N SER A 62 -1.79 12.86 -22.93
CA SER A 62 -1.09 12.64 -24.21
C SER A 62 -2.00 12.42 -25.42
N ILE A 63 -3.33 12.51 -25.25
CA ILE A 63 -4.34 12.33 -26.32
C ILE A 63 -5.04 13.66 -26.66
N LYS A 64 -4.36 14.80 -26.51
CA LYS A 64 -4.85 16.10 -26.97
C LYS A 64 -3.83 16.79 -27.85
#